data_AF-A0A1V6CI58-F1
#
_entry.id   AF-A0A1V6CI58-F1
#
_cell.length_a   1.000
_cell.length_b   1.000
_cell.length_c   1.000
_cell.angle_alpha   90.00
_cell.angle_beta   90.00
_cell.angle_gamma   90.00
#
_symmetry.space_group_name_H-M   'P 1'
#
loop_
_entity.id
_entity.type
_entity.pdbx_description
1 polymer ?
#
loop_
_entity_poly.entity_id
_entity_poly.type
_entity_poly.pdbx_seq_one_letter_code
_entity_poly.pdbx_strand_id
1 'polypeptide(L)'
;MIKAIFISFTLTGIFFSSSLFAETRIYDNNYKLKYRIKEDGRIYDKDYKPKGRIEDIRIYDENYNLKYRIDGDKIYDKNYNLKNRIDGDKIYDKNYNLKGRIEKKR
;
A
#
# COMPACT_ATOMS: atom_id res chain seq x y z
N MET A 1 28.38 -13.87 -43.17
CA MET A 1 27.90 -12.60 -42.59
C MET A 1 26.39 -12.67 -42.49
N ILE A 2 25.87 -12.88 -41.27
CA ILE A 2 24.44 -12.85 -40.97
C ILE A 2 24.30 -11.81 -39.86
N LYS A 3 23.65 -10.68 -40.17
CA LYS A 3 23.15 -9.75 -39.17
C LYS A 3 21.85 -10.36 -38.65
N ALA A 4 21.80 -10.71 -37.37
CA ALA A 4 20.56 -11.06 -36.69
C ALA A 4 20.49 -10.26 -35.38
N ILE A 5 19.34 -9.64 -35.24
CA ILE A 5 18.94 -8.55 -34.35
C ILE A 5 19.04 -8.94 -32.88
N PHE A 6 19.66 -8.07 -32.07
CA PHE A 6 19.55 -8.09 -30.61
C PHE A 6 18.11 -7.79 -30.21
N ILE A 7 17.36 -8.82 -29.82
CA ILE A 7 16.09 -8.62 -29.13
C ILE A 7 16.42 -8.34 -27.67
N SER A 8 16.56 -7.04 -27.37
CA SER A 8 16.44 -6.52 -26.01
C SER A 8 14.97 -6.67 -25.61
N PHE A 9 14.65 -7.69 -24.83
CA PHE A 9 13.39 -7.71 -24.10
C PHE A 9 13.63 -6.92 -22.81
N THR A 10 13.41 -5.62 -22.91
CA THR A 10 13.28 -4.73 -21.77
C THR A 10 12.26 -5.33 -20.81
N LEU A 11 12.62 -5.25 -19.52
CA LEU A 11 11.83 -5.57 -18.34
C LEU A 11 10.32 -5.36 -18.58
N THR A 12 9.65 -6.38 -19.09
CA THR A 12 8.20 -6.40 -19.15
C THR A 12 7.76 -6.54 -17.71
N GLY A 13 7.41 -5.39 -17.12
CA GLY A 13 6.62 -5.32 -15.90
C GLY A 13 5.56 -6.38 -16.03
N ILE A 14 5.59 -7.32 -15.10
CA ILE A 14 4.67 -8.44 -15.11
C ILE A 14 3.28 -7.82 -15.02
N PHE A 15 2.60 -7.78 -16.17
CA PHE A 15 1.15 -7.67 -16.26
C PHE A 15 0.60 -8.91 -15.56
N PHE A 16 0.47 -8.84 -14.23
CA PHE A 16 -0.33 -9.81 -13.50
C PHE A 16 -1.80 -9.49 -13.78
N SER A 17 -2.32 -10.25 -14.73
CA SER A 17 -3.69 -10.77 -14.82
C SER A 17 -4.70 -10.22 -13.81
N SER A 18 -5.81 -9.69 -14.33
CA SER A 18 -7.13 -9.58 -13.67
C SER A 18 -7.30 -10.45 -12.42
N SER A 19 -7.04 -9.88 -11.24
CA SER A 19 -7.40 -10.49 -9.96
C SER A 19 -8.54 -9.70 -9.34
N LEU A 20 -9.76 -10.24 -9.47
CA LEU A 20 -10.91 -10.10 -8.58
C LEU A 20 -10.72 -9.08 -7.43
N PHE A 21 -11.48 -7.98 -7.49
CA PHE A 21 -11.67 -6.92 -6.50
C PHE A 21 -11.12 -7.21 -5.09
N ALA A 22 -9.83 -6.92 -4.87
CA ALA A 22 -9.19 -7.26 -3.60
C ALA A 22 -9.23 -6.10 -2.60
N GLU A 23 -10.07 -6.19 -1.56
CA GLU A 23 -10.03 -5.28 -0.41
C GLU A 23 -8.77 -5.56 0.41
N THR A 24 -8.00 -4.51 0.73
CA THR A 24 -6.90 -4.62 1.70
C THR A 24 -7.38 -4.23 3.09
N ARG A 25 -7.15 -5.08 4.09
CA ARG A 25 -7.48 -4.84 5.49
C ARG A 25 -6.22 -4.59 6.29
N ILE A 26 -6.27 -3.58 7.16
CA ILE A 26 -5.19 -3.23 8.06
C ILE A 26 -5.63 -3.49 9.49
N TYR A 27 -4.89 -4.34 10.18
CA TYR A 27 -5.14 -4.72 11.57
C TYR A 27 -4.08 -4.10 12.50
N ASP A 28 -4.43 -3.92 13.77
CA ASP A 28 -3.45 -3.66 14.82
C ASP A 28 -2.72 -4.95 15.26
N ASN A 29 -1.81 -4.83 16.23
CA ASN A 29 -1.06 -5.97 16.78
C ASN A 29 -1.93 -7.05 17.43
N ASN A 30 -3.14 -6.70 17.86
CA ASN A 30 -4.09 -7.59 18.52
C ASN A 30 -5.11 -8.15 17.51
N TYR A 31 -4.83 -8.06 16.21
CA TYR A 31 -5.73 -8.47 15.13
C TYR A 31 -7.09 -7.75 15.13
N LYS A 32 -7.17 -6.54 15.71
CA LYS A 32 -8.36 -5.70 15.58
C LYS A 32 -8.28 -4.92 14.28
N LEU A 33 -9.33 -5.00 13.47
CA LEU A 33 -9.41 -4.27 12.21
C LEU A 33 -9.40 -2.76 12.48
N LYS A 34 -8.46 -2.05 11.84
CA LYS A 34 -8.36 -0.60 11.88
C LYS A 34 -8.92 0.04 10.63
N TYR A 35 -8.49 -0.44 9.47
CA TYR A 35 -8.84 0.16 8.19
C TYR A 35 -9.18 -0.89 7.14
N ARG A 36 -10.08 -0.52 6.23
CA ARG A 36 -10.33 -1.18 4.96
C ARG A 36 -9.92 -0.24 3.84
N ILE A 37 -9.20 -0.74 2.87
CA ILE A 37 -8.79 -0.02 1.68
C ILE A 37 -9.44 -0.75 0.51
N LYS A 38 -10.35 -0.06 -0.16
CA LYS A 38 -11.04 -0.55 -1.35
C LYS A 38 -10.13 -0.41 -2.56
N GLU A 39 -10.44 -1.14 -3.62
CA GLU A 39 -9.66 -1.16 -4.86
C GLU A 39 -9.57 0.23 -5.52
N ASP A 40 -10.60 1.05 -5.38
CA ASP A 40 -10.62 2.45 -5.84
C ASP A 40 -9.76 3.40 -4.97
N GLY A 41 -8.99 2.84 -4.02
CA GLY A 41 -8.13 3.57 -3.10
C GLY A 41 -8.85 4.19 -1.91
N ARG A 42 -10.19 4.08 -1.79
CA ARG A 42 -10.91 4.66 -0.64
C ARG A 42 -10.58 3.91 0.65
N ILE A 43 -10.33 4.67 1.71
CA ILE A 43 -9.99 4.16 3.04
C ILE A 43 -11.19 4.37 3.95
N TYR A 44 -11.56 3.31 4.66
CA TYR A 44 -12.62 3.30 5.65
C TYR A 44 -12.11 2.77 6.97
N ASP A 45 -12.74 3.15 8.08
CA ASP A 45 -12.51 2.50 9.36
C ASP A 45 -13.29 1.17 9.50
N LYS A 46 -13.23 0.56 10.69
CA LYS A 46 -13.90 -0.71 11.00
C LYS A 46 -15.43 -0.65 10.86
N ASP A 47 -16.03 0.54 10.94
CA ASP A 47 -17.48 0.78 10.87
C ASP A 47 -17.87 1.35 9.49
N TYR A 48 -17.01 1.23 8.48
CA TYR A 48 -17.20 1.75 7.12
C TYR A 48 -17.35 3.28 7.03
N LYS A 49 -16.86 4.04 8.01
CA LYS A 49 -16.80 5.50 7.90
C LYS A 49 -15.61 5.89 7.04
N PRO A 50 -15.76 6.81 6.07
CA PRO A 50 -14.65 7.31 5.28
C PRO A 50 -13.55 7.87 6.19
N LYS A 51 -12.29 7.56 5.85
CA LYS A 51 -11.10 8.08 6.56
C LYS A 51 -10.12 8.77 5.64
N GLY A 52 -10.25 8.56 4.34
CA GLY A 52 -9.36 9.15 3.36
C GLY A 52 -9.26 8.31 2.12
N ARG A 53 -8.16 8.50 1.39
CA ARG A 53 -7.90 7.77 0.15
C ARG A 53 -6.43 7.65 -0.17
N ILE A 54 -6.12 6.66 -0.98
CA ILE A 54 -4.82 6.47 -1.61
C ILE A 54 -4.96 6.88 -3.07
N GLU A 55 -4.06 7.74 -3.52
CA GLU A 55 -3.88 8.10 -4.92
C GLU A 55 -2.40 7.97 -5.25
N ASP A 56 -2.09 7.05 -6.18
CA ASP A 56 -0.72 6.73 -6.55
C ASP A 56 0.10 6.37 -5.29
N ILE A 57 1.15 7.14 -4.96
CA ILE A 57 1.97 6.93 -3.76
C ILE A 57 1.55 7.76 -2.54
N ARG A 58 0.42 8.48 -2.60
CA ARG A 58 0.02 9.45 -1.58
C ARG A 58 -1.22 8.99 -0.83
N ILE A 59 -1.23 9.23 0.48
CA ILE A 59 -2.38 8.97 1.35
C ILE A 59 -2.91 10.30 1.86
N TYR A 60 -4.18 10.53 1.59
CA TYR A 60 -4.92 11.73 1.98
C TYR A 60 -5.96 11.41 3.05
N ASP A 61 -6.31 12.39 3.88
CA ASP A 61 -7.50 12.32 4.70
C ASP A 61 -8.78 12.63 3.91
N GLU A 62 -9.94 12.59 4.57
CA GLU A 62 -11.26 12.84 3.98
C GLU A 62 -11.38 14.23 3.32
N ASN A 63 -10.59 15.19 3.76
CA ASN A 63 -10.57 16.57 3.25
C ASN A 63 -9.45 16.79 2.22
N TYR A 64 -8.89 15.71 1.65
CA TYR A 64 -7.79 15.76 0.68
C TYR A 64 -6.50 16.40 1.22
N ASN A 65 -6.31 16.47 2.54
CA ASN A 65 -5.01 16.87 3.08
C ASN A 65 -4.08 15.66 3.07
N LEU A 66 -2.90 15.87 2.50
CA LEU A 66 -1.86 14.85 2.52
C LEU A 66 -1.46 14.49 3.95
N LYS A 67 -1.55 13.20 4.27
CA LYS A 67 -1.08 12.65 5.55
C LYS A 67 0.23 11.89 5.40
N TYR A 68 0.31 11.03 4.39
CA TYR A 68 1.45 10.13 4.23
C TYR A 68 1.88 9.94 2.77
N ARG A 69 3.10 9.45 2.61
CA ARG A 69 3.66 8.99 1.33
C ARG A 69 4.15 7.57 1.48
N ILE A 70 3.94 6.76 0.46
CA ILE A 70 4.45 5.40 0.35
C ILE A 70 5.64 5.44 -0.61
N ASP A 71 6.76 4.89 -0.22
CA ASP A 71 7.94 4.76 -1.08
C ASP A 71 8.55 3.37 -0.83
N GLY A 72 8.34 2.47 -1.79
CA GLY A 72 8.67 1.05 -1.65
C GLY A 72 8.02 0.44 -0.41
N ASP A 73 8.86 0.00 0.52
CA ASP A 73 8.49 -0.64 1.79
C ASP A 73 8.29 0.36 2.94
N LYS A 74 8.36 1.67 2.69
CA LYS A 74 8.33 2.71 3.74
C LYS A 74 7.13 3.62 3.60
N ILE A 75 6.63 4.05 4.75
CA ILE A 75 5.60 5.08 4.87
C ILE A 75 6.18 6.27 5.62
N TYR A 76 6.08 7.44 5.00
CA TYR A 76 6.55 8.72 5.51
C TYR A 76 5.38 9.64 5.82
N ASP A 77 5.52 10.55 6.78
CA ASP A 77 4.60 11.68 6.91
C ASP A 77 4.80 12.73 5.82
N LYS A 78 3.94 13.75 5.80
CA LYS A 78 4.01 14.87 4.85
C LYS A 78 5.35 15.63 4.82
N ASN A 79 6.15 15.53 5.90
CA ASN A 79 7.45 16.17 6.04
C ASN A 79 8.61 15.18 5.77
N TYR A 80 8.34 14.03 5.14
CA TYR A 80 9.32 12.98 4.84
C TYR A 80 9.98 12.32 6.08
N ASN A 81 9.33 12.37 7.25
CA ASN A 81 9.80 11.58 8.38
C ASN A 81 9.25 10.16 8.30
N LEU A 82 10.13 9.16 8.40
CA LEU A 82 9.72 7.76 8.42
C LEU A 82 8.77 7.48 9.60
N LYS A 83 7.60 6.93 9.30
CA LYS A 83 6.60 6.50 10.29
C LYS A 83 6.54 5.00 10.41
N ASN A 84 6.47 4.32 9.27
CA ASN A 84 6.30 2.87 9.25
C ASN A 84 7.14 2.21 8.17
N ARG A 85 7.40 0.93 8.39
CA ARG A 85 7.99 0.00 7.43
C ARG A 85 7.01 -1.14 7.20
N ILE A 86 6.93 -1.64 5.98
CA ILE A 86 6.12 -2.79 5.59
C ILE A 86 7.08 -3.91 5.21
N ASP A 87 6.93 -5.09 5.81
CA ASP A 87 7.67 -6.28 5.42
C ASP A 87 6.67 -7.44 5.32
N GLY A 88 6.43 -7.88 4.08
CA GLY A 88 5.35 -8.82 3.75
C GLY A 88 3.98 -8.33 4.21
N ASP A 89 3.37 -9.08 5.12
CA ASP A 89 2.06 -8.80 5.71
C ASP A 89 2.15 -7.98 7.02
N LYS A 90 3.34 -7.50 7.42
CA LYS A 90 3.55 -6.82 8.70
C LYS A 90 3.88 -5.36 8.52
N ILE A 91 3.39 -4.54 9.46
CA ILE A 91 3.69 -3.12 9.57
C ILE A 91 4.47 -2.89 10.86
N TYR A 92 5.62 -2.23 10.76
CA TYR A 92 6.46 -1.87 11.88
C TYR A 92 6.54 -0.35 12.04
N ASP A 93 6.87 0.14 13.24
CA ASP A 93 7.31 1.53 13.41
C ASP A 93 8.77 1.72 12.98
N LYS A 94 9.27 2.97 13.09
CA LYS A 94 10.66 3.32 12.77
C LYS A 94 11.72 2.55 13.57
N ASN A 95 11.36 1.99 14.72
CA ASN A 95 12.22 1.23 15.62
C ASN A 95 12.03 -0.29 15.46
N TYR A 96 11.37 -0.75 14.39
CA TYR A 96 11.07 -2.16 14.13
C TYR A 96 10.14 -2.84 15.14
N ASN A 97 9.37 -2.08 15.92
CA ASN A 97 8.30 -2.68 16.72
C ASN A 97 7.11 -2.96 15.81
N LEU A 98 6.55 -4.18 15.87
CA LEU A 98 5.32 -4.51 15.16
C LEU A 98 4.21 -3.53 15.57
N LYS A 99 3.45 -3.01 14.61
CA LYS A 99 2.31 -2.11 14.81
C LYS A 99 1.02 -2.59 14.19
N GLY A 100 1.10 -3.48 13.20
CA GLY A 100 -0.07 -3.98 12.54
C GLY A 100 0.24 -5.01 11.48
N ARG A 101 -0.83 -5.42 10.80
CA ARG A 101 -0.80 -6.43 9.76
C ARG A 101 -1.66 -6.04 8.58
N ILE A 102 -1.31 -6.53 7.41
CA ILE A 102 -1.98 -6.29 6.13
C ILE A 102 -2.54 -7.62 5.66
N GLU A 103 -3.83 -7.67 5.37
CA GLU A 103 -4.47 -8.83 4.76
C GLU A 103 -5.14 -8.40 3.45
N LYS A 104 -4.84 -9.09 2.35
CA LYS A 104 -5.57 -8.92 1.08
C LYS A 104 -6.72 -9.92 1.05
N LYS A 105 -7.96 -9.43 1.09
CA LYS A 105 -9.16 -10.25 0.89
C LYS A 105 -9.43 -10.37 -0.61
N ARG A 106 -9.57 -11.60 -1.08
CA ARG A 106 -10.05 -11.94 -2.43
C ARG A 106 -11.56 -12.17 -2.40
#